data_AF-Q7RC86-F1
#
_entry.id   AF-Q7RC86-F1
#
_cell.length_a   1.000
_cell.length_b   1.000
_cell.length_c   1.000
_cell.angle_alpha   90.00
_cell.angle_beta   90.00
_cell.angle_gamma   90.00
#
_symmetry.space_group_name_H-M   'P 1'
#
loop_
_entity.id
_entity.type
_entity.pdbx_description
1 polymer ?
#
loop_
_entity_poly.entity_id
_entity_poly.type
_entity_poly.pdbx_seq_one_letter_code
_entity_poly.pdbx_strand_id
1 'polypeptide(L)'
;MGKKKKVGKERIDKYYKLAKSAGYRARSAFKLIQIAKKYNIFKNANILIDLCAAPGGWLQVAYKNMNKNSTIIGVDLVPIRKIDNNVITIKSDITSSECIRKIKDIIKYEKADVILNDGAPNVGT
;
A
#
# COMPACT_ATOMS: atom_id res chain seq x y z
N MET A 1 5.92 21.60 34.99
CA MET A 1 5.08 21.29 33.81
C MET A 1 5.24 19.81 33.45
N GLY A 2 4.27 18.97 33.83
CA GLY A 2 4.32 17.53 33.55
C GLY A 2 4.10 17.26 32.05
N LYS A 3 5.04 16.55 31.40
CA LYS A 3 4.83 16.01 30.06
C LYS A 3 3.59 15.12 30.09
N LYS A 4 2.49 15.53 29.43
CA LYS A 4 1.34 14.65 29.18
C LYS A 4 1.86 13.41 28.46
N LYS A 5 1.90 12.25 29.12
CA LYS A 5 2.18 10.95 28.47
C LYS A 5 1.16 10.78 27.35
N LYS A 6 1.61 10.57 26.10
CA LYS A 6 0.74 10.29 24.95
C LYS A 6 0.02 8.96 25.21
N VAL A 7 -1.21 9.02 25.73
CA VAL A 7 -2.04 7.88 26.19
C VAL A 7 -2.29 6.81 25.11
N GLY A 8 -2.07 7.12 23.83
CA GLY A 8 -2.30 6.19 22.71
C GLY A 8 -1.10 5.40 22.19
N LYS A 9 0.14 5.68 22.62
CA LYS A 9 1.34 5.07 21.98
C LYS A 9 1.69 3.67 22.50
N GLU A 10 1.20 3.30 23.69
CA GLU A 10 1.61 2.06 24.38
C GLU A 10 0.59 0.93 24.26
N ARG A 11 -0.66 1.21 23.84
CA ARG A 11 -1.66 0.16 23.63
C ARG A 11 -1.56 -0.36 22.20
N ILE A 12 -0.67 -1.33 21.99
CA ILE A 12 -0.61 -2.09 20.73
C ILE A 12 -1.99 -2.73 20.49
N ASP A 13 -2.72 -2.20 19.52
CA ASP A 13 -4.09 -2.64 19.25
C ASP A 13 -4.14 -4.10 18.73
N LYS A 14 -5.34 -4.70 18.84
CA LYS A 14 -5.60 -6.07 18.38
C LYS A 14 -5.16 -6.26 16.92
N TYR A 15 -5.42 -5.30 16.04
CA TYR A 15 -5.13 -5.41 14.61
C TYR A 15 -3.63 -5.33 14.29
N TYR A 16 -2.83 -4.63 15.09
CA TYR A 16 -1.38 -4.66 14.99
C TYR A 16 -0.85 -6.06 15.27
N LYS A 17 -1.31 -6.69 16.37
CA LYS A 17 -0.91 -8.07 16.70
C LYS A 17 -1.34 -9.04 15.61
N LEU A 18 -2.58 -8.92 15.14
CA LEU A 18 -3.09 -9.74 14.04
C LEU A 18 -2.27 -9.56 12.76
N ALA A 19 -1.93 -8.33 12.39
CA ALA A 19 -1.14 -8.04 11.19
C ALA A 19 0.23 -8.73 11.27
N LYS A 20 0.91 -8.59 12.40
CA LYS A 20 2.21 -9.24 12.63
C LYS A 20 2.10 -10.77 12.55
N SER A 21 1.08 -11.37 13.18
CA SER A 21 0.86 -12.83 13.12
C SER A 21 0.50 -13.32 11.70
N ALA A 22 -0.20 -12.50 10.91
CA ALA A 22 -0.57 -12.83 9.53
C ALA A 22 0.51 -12.43 8.49
N GLY A 23 1.67 -11.93 8.95
CA GLY A 23 2.78 -11.51 8.10
C GLY A 23 2.55 -10.21 7.32
N TYR A 24 1.58 -9.40 7.72
CA TYR A 24 1.34 -8.07 7.14
C TYR A 24 2.17 -6.99 7.83
N ARG A 25 2.70 -6.06 7.03
CA ARG A 25 3.56 -4.96 7.50
C ARG A 25 2.81 -3.85 8.22
N ALA A 26 1.50 -3.73 7.97
CA ALA A 26 0.66 -2.70 8.57
C ALA A 26 -0.72 -3.26 8.90
N ARG A 27 -1.30 -2.78 10.01
CA ARG A 27 -2.68 -3.08 10.41
C ARG A 27 -3.71 -2.57 9.41
N SER A 28 -3.36 -1.57 8.58
CA SER A 28 -4.22 -1.06 7.52
C SER A 28 -4.52 -2.10 6.44
N ALA A 29 -3.71 -3.17 6.31
CA ALA A 29 -3.99 -4.29 5.40
C ALA A 29 -5.41 -4.85 5.58
N PHE A 30 -5.92 -4.90 6.82
CA PHE A 30 -7.27 -5.40 7.08
C PHE A 30 -8.38 -4.52 6.50
N LYS A 31 -8.16 -3.20 6.35
CA LYS A 31 -9.10 -2.32 5.64
C LYS A 31 -9.28 -2.80 4.20
N LEU A 32 -8.16 -2.99 3.49
CA LEU A 32 -8.18 -3.40 2.09
C LEU A 32 -8.71 -4.83 1.91
N ILE A 33 -8.38 -5.75 2.82
CA ILE A 33 -8.96 -7.11 2.82
C ILE A 33 -10.49 -7.05 2.92
N GLN A 34 -11.03 -6.21 3.80
CA GLN A 34 -12.47 -6.04 3.96
C GLN A 34 -13.11 -5.39 2.72
N ILE A 35 -12.49 -4.36 2.15
CA ILE A 35 -12.94 -3.69 0.92
C ILE A 35 -12.94 -4.69 -0.24
N ALA A 36 -11.85 -5.43 -0.43
CA ALA A 36 -11.72 -6.43 -1.49
C ALA A 36 -12.76 -7.54 -1.37
N LYS A 37 -13.01 -8.05 -0.15
CA LYS A 37 -14.06 -9.04 0.09
C LYS A 37 -15.46 -8.51 -0.24
N LYS A 38 -15.74 -7.24 0.04
CA LYS A 38 -17.07 -6.65 -0.15
C LYS A 38 -17.34 -6.26 -1.61
N TYR A 39 -16.34 -5.72 -2.30
CA TYR A 39 -16.52 -5.11 -3.62
C TYR A 39 -15.80 -5.84 -4.75
N ASN A 40 -15.07 -6.92 -4.46
CA ASN A 40 -14.35 -7.73 -5.44
C ASN A 40 -13.41 -6.89 -6.33
N ILE A 41 -12.75 -5.88 -5.76
CA ILE A 41 -11.96 -4.88 -6.52
C ILE A 41 -10.79 -5.48 -7.30
N PHE A 42 -10.32 -6.68 -6.95
CA PHE A 42 -9.23 -7.37 -7.66
C PHE A 42 -9.72 -8.29 -8.78
N LYS A 43 -11.04 -8.47 -8.93
CA LYS A 43 -11.60 -9.36 -9.94
C LYS A 43 -11.24 -8.82 -11.34
N ASN A 44 -10.52 -9.64 -12.11
CA ASN A 44 -10.05 -9.32 -13.46
C ASN A 44 -9.08 -8.12 -13.54
N ALA A 45 -8.53 -7.66 -12.42
CA ALA A 45 -7.55 -6.57 -12.42
C ALA A 45 -6.16 -7.11 -12.82
N ASN A 46 -5.58 -6.51 -13.86
CA ASN A 46 -4.25 -6.84 -14.37
C ASN A 46 -3.23 -5.79 -13.93
N ILE A 47 -3.62 -4.52 -13.81
CA ILE A 47 -2.73 -3.41 -13.45
C ILE A 47 -3.29 -2.70 -12.22
N LEU A 48 -2.51 -2.73 -11.13
CA LEU A 48 -2.84 -2.03 -9.89
C LEU A 48 -1.73 -1.05 -9.50
N ILE A 49 -2.13 0.15 -9.10
CA ILE A 49 -1.24 1.19 -8.56
C ILE A 49 -1.67 1.54 -7.14
N ASP A 50 -0.76 1.45 -6.19
CA ASP A 50 -0.94 1.87 -4.79
C ASP A 50 -0.11 3.13 -4.52
N LEU A 51 -0.79 4.23 -4.21
CA LEU A 51 -0.18 5.54 -3.93
C LEU A 51 -0.01 5.73 -2.42
N CYS A 52 1.10 6.34 -2.02
CA CYS A 52 1.50 6.49 -0.61
C CYS A 52 1.60 5.12 0.09
N ALA A 53 2.23 4.16 -0.60
CA ALA A 53 2.12 2.75 -0.28
C ALA A 53 3.01 2.28 0.87
N ALA A 54 3.93 3.08 1.41
CA ALA A 54 4.79 2.64 2.50
C ALA A 54 3.97 2.36 3.78
N PRO A 55 4.22 1.26 4.50
CA PRO A 55 5.35 0.32 4.39
C PRO A 55 5.12 -0.88 3.43
N GLY A 56 4.04 -0.88 2.66
CA GLY A 56 3.69 -1.92 1.68
C GLY A 56 2.61 -2.89 2.16
N GLY A 57 1.83 -2.52 3.18
CA GLY A 57 0.77 -3.38 3.71
C GLY A 57 -0.34 -3.69 2.70
N TRP A 58 -0.74 -2.70 1.90
CA TRP A 58 -1.76 -2.85 0.86
C TRP A 58 -1.20 -3.56 -0.37
N LEU A 59 0.04 -3.29 -0.77
CA LEU A 59 0.76 -4.08 -1.77
C LEU A 59 0.83 -5.58 -1.43
N GLN A 60 1.03 -5.95 -0.16
CA GLN A 60 0.99 -7.36 0.25
C GLN A 60 -0.40 -7.99 0.07
N VAL A 61 -1.47 -7.21 0.24
CA VAL A 61 -2.83 -7.68 0.00
C VAL A 61 -3.07 -7.83 -1.49
N ALA A 62 -2.71 -6.84 -2.31
CA ALA A 62 -2.82 -6.92 -3.77
C ALA A 62 -2.06 -8.14 -4.32
N TYR A 63 -0.80 -8.32 -3.93
CA TYR A 63 0.03 -9.46 -4.35
C TYR A 63 -0.61 -10.82 -4.07
N LYS A 64 -1.24 -10.98 -2.90
CA LYS A 64 -1.88 -12.24 -2.50
C LYS A 64 -3.21 -12.52 -3.22
N ASN A 65 -3.86 -11.50 -3.80
CA ASN A 65 -5.23 -11.62 -4.33
C ASN A 65 -5.32 -11.43 -5.85
N MET A 66 -4.31 -10.86 -6.48
CA MET A 66 -4.25 -10.70 -7.94
C MET A 66 -3.53 -11.87 -8.61
N ASN A 67 -3.68 -11.99 -9.93
CA ASN A 67 -3.00 -13.02 -10.71
C ASN A 67 -1.48 -12.80 -10.69
N LYS A 68 -0.71 -13.89 -10.78
CA LYS A 68 0.78 -13.81 -10.75
C LYS A 68 1.36 -12.95 -11.88
N ASN A 69 0.64 -12.88 -13.01
CA ASN A 69 1.03 -12.11 -14.19
C ASN A 69 0.53 -10.65 -14.14
N SER A 70 -0.20 -10.25 -13.09
CA SER A 70 -0.60 -8.86 -12.91
C SER A 70 0.60 -7.99 -12.57
N THR A 71 0.55 -6.73 -13.02
CA THR A 71 1.51 -5.68 -12.69
C THR A 71 1.02 -4.91 -11.48
N ILE A 72 1.77 -4.96 -10.38
CA ILE A 72 1.47 -4.23 -9.15
C ILE A 72 2.55 -3.20 -8.91
N ILE A 73 2.16 -1.92 -8.81
CA ILE A 73 3.07 -0.80 -8.62
C ILE A 73 2.76 -0.12 -7.28
N GLY A 74 3.76 0.08 -6.44
CA GLY A 74 3.67 0.90 -5.24
C GLY A 74 4.52 2.15 -5.36
N VAL A 75 3.97 3.30 -5.00
CA VAL A 75 4.69 4.58 -5.02
C VAL A 75 4.66 5.22 -3.65
N ASP A 76 5.82 5.66 -3.18
CA ASP A 76 5.93 6.42 -1.94
C ASP A 76 7.20 7.30 -1.93
N LEU A 77 7.24 8.32 -1.08
CA LEU A 77 8.42 9.14 -0.84
C LEU A 77 9.53 8.36 -0.10
N VAL A 78 9.15 7.36 0.70
CA VAL A 78 10.10 6.50 1.43
C VAL A 78 10.26 5.14 0.76
N PRO A 79 11.44 4.50 0.87
CA PRO A 79 11.65 3.19 0.26
C PRO A 79 10.74 2.13 0.88
N ILE A 80 10.11 1.32 0.01
CA ILE A 80 9.31 0.16 0.40
C ILE A 80 10.18 -1.08 0.30
N ARG A 81 10.27 -1.87 1.37
CA ARG A 81 11.03 -3.13 1.34
C ARG A 81 10.45 -4.07 0.27
N LYS A 82 11.30 -4.76 -0.49
CA LYS A 82 10.87 -5.73 -1.51
C LYS A 82 9.80 -6.70 -0.98
N ILE A 83 8.72 -6.90 -1.73
CA ILE A 83 7.62 -7.81 -1.39
C ILE A 83 7.84 -9.13 -2.12
N ASP A 84 7.78 -9.10 -3.45
CA ASP A 84 8.06 -10.24 -4.33
C ASP A 84 8.48 -9.72 -5.72
N ASN A 85 8.72 -10.60 -6.69
CA ASN A 85 9.28 -10.27 -8.00
C ASN A 85 8.33 -9.52 -8.93
N ASN A 86 7.01 -9.69 -8.80
CA ASN A 86 6.00 -9.01 -9.63
C ASN A 86 5.44 -7.72 -9.00
N VAL A 87 6.01 -7.27 -7.87
CA VAL A 87 5.66 -6.01 -7.23
C VAL A 87 6.78 -5.00 -7.46
N ILE A 88 6.48 -3.96 -8.23
CA ILE A 88 7.41 -2.88 -8.56
C ILE A 88 7.18 -1.75 -7.55
N THR A 89 8.25 -1.24 -6.94
CA THR A 89 8.18 -0.13 -5.99
C THR A 89 8.99 1.05 -6.48
N ILE A 90 8.38 2.22 -6.52
CA ILE A 90 9.00 3.46 -6.98
C ILE A 90 9.10 4.40 -5.78
N LYS A 91 10.33 4.80 -5.42
CA LYS A 91 10.55 5.89 -4.47
C LYS A 91 10.45 7.21 -5.23
N SER A 92 9.33 7.91 -5.14
CA SER A 92 9.12 9.18 -5.84
C SER A 92 7.97 9.98 -5.24
N ASP A 93 7.93 11.27 -5.55
CA ASP A 93 6.79 12.13 -5.30
C ASP A 93 5.70 11.88 -6.34
N ILE A 94 4.50 11.50 -5.89
CA ILE A 94 3.34 11.23 -6.74
C ILE A 94 2.88 12.45 -7.56
N THR A 95 3.24 13.66 -7.15
CA THR A 95 2.92 14.91 -7.85
C THR A 95 3.92 15.22 -8.97
N SER A 96 5.07 14.54 -9.00
CA SER A 96 6.12 14.81 -9.99
C SER A 96 5.77 14.21 -11.36
N SER A 97 6.08 14.96 -12.42
CA SER A 97 5.94 14.49 -13.81
C SER A 97 6.82 13.27 -14.11
N GLU A 98 7.98 13.18 -13.46
CA GLU A 98 8.88 12.03 -13.56
C GLU A 98 8.23 10.74 -13.02
N CYS A 99 7.55 10.81 -11.88
CA CYS A 99 6.81 9.68 -11.32
C CYS A 99 5.75 9.18 -12.29
N ILE A 100 4.93 10.10 -12.81
CA ILE A 100 3.87 9.78 -13.77
C ILE A 100 4.47 9.12 -15.03
N ARG A 101 5.58 9.65 -15.55
CA ARG A 101 6.29 9.07 -16.71
C ARG A 101 6.77 7.66 -16.41
N LYS A 102 7.44 7.43 -15.28
CA LYS A 102 7.90 6.09 -14.87
C LYS A 102 6.76 5.08 -14.78
N ILE A 103 5.63 5.47 -14.17
CA ILE A 103 4.45 4.61 -14.07
C ILE A 103 3.94 4.26 -15.48
N LYS A 104 3.77 5.27 -16.35
CA LYS A 104 3.31 5.07 -17.74
C LYS A 104 4.22 4.14 -18.52
N ASP A 105 5.53 4.31 -18.41
CA ASP A 105 6.51 3.46 -19.08
C ASP A 105 6.40 2.00 -18.59
N ILE A 106 6.25 1.78 -17.28
CA ILE A 106 6.09 0.43 -16.69
C ILE A 106 4.80 -0.25 -17.18
N ILE A 107 3.69 0.48 -17.19
CA ILE A 107 2.39 -0.06 -17.65
C ILE A 107 2.23 0.00 -19.18
N LYS A 108 3.30 0.36 -19.91
CA LYS A 108 3.29 0.47 -21.38
C LYS A 108 2.14 1.34 -21.91
N TYR A 109 1.85 2.44 -21.20
CA TYR A 109 0.79 3.40 -21.54
C TYR A 109 -0.64 2.83 -21.53
N GLU A 110 -0.83 1.63 -20.98
CA GLU A 110 -2.16 1.07 -20.69
C GLU A 110 -2.85 1.80 -19.53
N LYS A 111 -4.13 1.53 -19.32
CA LYS A 111 -4.88 2.04 -18.17
C LYS A 111 -4.67 1.15 -16.94
N ALA A 112 -4.57 1.77 -15.77
CA ALA A 112 -4.67 1.03 -14.52
C ALA A 112 -6.11 0.59 -14.28
N ASP A 113 -6.31 -0.66 -13.89
CA ASP A 113 -7.63 -1.20 -13.53
C ASP A 113 -8.04 -0.73 -12.13
N VAL A 114 -7.05 -0.63 -11.23
CA VAL A 114 -7.27 -0.24 -9.83
C VAL A 114 -6.21 0.76 -9.40
N ILE A 115 -6.66 1.85 -8.78
CA ILE A 115 -5.79 2.79 -8.07
C ILE A 115 -6.21 2.81 -6.60
N LEU A 116 -5.26 2.59 -5.71
CA LEU A 116 -5.43 2.59 -4.26
C LEU A 116 -4.67 3.77 -3.64
N ASN A 117 -5.17 4.26 -2.49
CA ASN A 117 -4.51 5.27 -1.68
C ASN A 117 -4.99 5.18 -0.22
N ASP A 118 -4.09 4.88 0.72
CA ASP A 118 -4.32 4.98 2.19
C ASP A 118 -3.41 6.06 2.81
N GLY A 119 -2.92 6.99 1.99
CA GLY A 119 -2.04 8.07 2.39
C GLY A 119 -2.70 9.00 3.40
N ALA A 120 -2.03 9.21 4.52
CA ALA A 120 -2.43 10.16 5.55
C ALA A 120 -1.18 10.87 6.10
N PRO A 121 -1.27 12.18 6.43
CA PRO A 121 -0.14 12.89 7.03
C PRO A 121 0.15 12.36 8.43
N ASN A 122 1.39 12.58 8.89
CA ASN A 122 1.73 12.33 10.30
C ASN A 122 0.95 13.29 11.20
N VAL A 123 -0.07 12.78 11.88
CA VAL A 123 -0.86 13.55 12.84
C VAL A 123 -0.11 13.65 14.18
N GLY A 124 0.23 14.87 14.61
CA GLY A 124 0.75 15.15 15.95
C GLY A 124 2.22 15.55 16.03
N THR A 125 2.58 16.62 15.31
CA THR A 125 3.70 17.51 15.67
C THR A 125 3.67 17.83 17.16
#